data_AF-A0A0M9ACV1-F1
#
_entry.id   AF-A0A0M9ACV1-F1
#
_cell.length_a   1.000
_cell.length_b   1.000
_cell.length_c   1.000
_cell.angle_alpha   90.00
_cell.angle_beta   90.00
_cell.angle_gamma   90.00
#
_symmetry.space_group_name_H-M   'P 1'
#
loop_
_entity.id
_entity.type
_entity.pdbx_description
1 polymer ?
#
loop_
_entity_poly.entity_id
_entity_poly.type
_entity_poly.pdbx_seq_one_letter_code
_entity_poly.pdbx_strand_id
1 'polypeptide(L)'
;MDLADKLSELAQALSQASAAVGILEAIEEVLEEYGDGELSLEEAMEEIQGLVEEFQAVRALSEMSPEEIMALAQEEEEDEGGLRS
;
A
#
# COMPACT_ATOMS: atom_id res chain seq x y z
N MET A 1 14.04 5.27 25.20
CA MET A 1 12.77 4.86 24.63
C MET A 1 11.74 4.82 25.74
N ASP A 2 10.82 5.77 25.71
CA ASP A 2 9.75 5.86 26.70
C ASP A 2 8.57 4.94 26.32
N LEU A 3 7.51 4.96 27.13
CA LEU A 3 6.31 4.15 26.89
C LEU A 3 5.52 4.62 25.65
N ALA A 4 5.50 5.91 25.37
CA ALA A 4 4.82 6.48 24.21
C ALA A 4 5.53 6.07 22.90
N ASP A 5 6.87 6.07 22.88
CA ASP A 5 7.64 5.58 21.72
C ASP A 5 7.24 4.14 21.37
N LYS A 6 7.17 3.25 22.36
CA LYS A 6 6.80 1.83 22.17
C LYS A 6 5.35 1.64 21.75
N LEU A 7 4.44 2.49 22.23
CA LEU A 7 3.02 2.45 21.85
C LEU A 7 2.84 2.93 20.41
N SER A 8 3.59 3.93 19.97
CA SER A 8 3.61 4.38 18.57
C SER A 8 4.15 3.29 17.64
N GLU A 9 5.27 2.64 17.99
CA GLU A 9 5.80 1.51 17.22
C GLU A 9 4.79 0.35 17.12
N LEU A 10 4.13 0.01 18.23
CA LEU A 10 3.09 -1.01 18.25
C LEU A 10 1.89 -0.64 17.37
N ALA A 11 1.44 0.61 17.43
CA ALA A 11 0.34 1.11 16.59
C ALA A 11 0.70 1.05 15.10
N GLN A 12 1.95 1.38 14.76
CA GLN A 12 2.45 1.31 13.39
C GLN A 12 2.53 -0.13 12.88
N ALA A 13 3.07 -1.04 13.68
CA ALA A 13 3.09 -2.48 13.35
C ALA A 13 1.68 -3.06 13.21
N LEU A 14 0.73 -2.65 14.07
CA LEU A 14 -0.67 -3.06 13.95
C LEU A 14 -1.34 -2.51 12.69
N SER A 15 -1.05 -1.27 12.31
CA SER A 15 -1.54 -0.67 11.06
C SER A 15 -1.05 -1.43 9.84
N GLN A 16 0.26 -1.76 9.79
CA GLN A 16 0.84 -2.58 8.72
C GLN A 16 0.20 -3.97 8.63
N ALA A 17 0.00 -4.62 9.79
CA ALA A 17 -0.67 -5.92 9.84
C ALA A 17 -2.13 -5.83 9.33
N SER A 18 -2.86 -4.76 9.67
CA SER A 18 -4.22 -4.53 9.20
C SER A 18 -4.29 -4.32 7.68
N ALA A 19 -3.36 -3.55 7.12
CA ALA A 19 -3.28 -3.36 5.66
C ALA A 19 -2.97 -4.67 4.93
N ALA A 20 -2.05 -5.48 5.48
CA ALA A 20 -1.74 -6.80 4.93
C ALA A 20 -2.96 -7.74 4.93
N VAL A 21 -3.78 -7.69 5.98
CA VAL A 21 -5.02 -8.50 6.05
C VAL A 21 -6.00 -8.07 4.96
N GLY A 22 -6.23 -6.77 4.76
CA GLY A 22 -7.15 -6.29 3.71
C GLY A 22 -6.71 -6.70 2.30
N ILE A 23 -5.40 -6.69 2.01
CA ILE A 23 -4.86 -7.16 0.73
C ILE A 23 -5.07 -8.66 0.54
N LEU A 24 -4.90 -9.47 1.60
CA LEU A 24 -5.16 -10.91 1.53
C LEU A 24 -6.64 -11.21 1.29
N GLU A 25 -7.55 -10.47 1.94
CA GLU A 25 -8.99 -10.58 1.69
C GLU A 25 -9.34 -10.25 0.24
N ALA A 26 -8.76 -9.19 -0.33
CA ALA A 26 -8.94 -8.85 -1.75
C ALA A 26 -8.37 -9.92 -2.71
N ILE A 27 -7.22 -10.53 -2.39
CA ILE A 27 -6.68 -11.64 -3.18
C ILE A 27 -7.60 -12.86 -3.13
N GLU A 28 -8.21 -13.16 -1.97
CA GLU A 28 -9.19 -14.24 -1.85
C GLU A 28 -10.41 -14.01 -2.73
N GLU A 29 -10.92 -12.77 -2.81
CA GLU A 29 -12.02 -12.37 -3.71
C GLU A 29 -11.67 -12.61 -5.18
N VAL A 30 -10.50 -12.15 -5.64
CA VAL A 30 -10.03 -12.38 -7.02
C VAL A 30 -9.91 -13.87 -7.34
N LEU A 31 -9.45 -14.69 -6.38
CA LEU A 31 -9.36 -16.15 -6.55
C LEU A 31 -10.73 -16.82 -6.60
N GLU A 32 -11.73 -16.32 -5.86
CA GLU A 32 -13.11 -16.78 -5.92
C GLU A 32 -13.72 -16.45 -7.29
N GLU A 33 -13.57 -15.22 -7.78
CA GLU A 33 -14.04 -14.80 -9.10
C GLU A 33 -13.40 -15.61 -10.24
N TYR A 34 -12.10 -15.92 -10.16
CA TYR A 34 -11.44 -16.83 -11.09
C TYR A 34 -12.01 -18.26 -11.01
N GLY A 35 -12.26 -18.75 -9.78
CA GLY A 35 -12.86 -20.07 -9.55
C GLY A 35 -14.26 -20.22 -10.11
N ASP A 36 -15.04 -19.14 -10.07
CA ASP A 36 -16.39 -19.05 -10.62
C ASP A 36 -16.40 -18.77 -12.14
N GLY A 37 -15.23 -18.48 -12.72
CA GLY A 37 -15.05 -18.20 -14.14
C GLY A 37 -15.50 -16.81 -14.56
N GLU A 38 -15.62 -15.89 -13.61
CA GLU A 38 -15.90 -14.46 -13.84
C GLU A 38 -14.65 -13.73 -14.36
N LEU A 39 -13.47 -14.18 -13.93
CA LEU A 39 -12.18 -13.73 -14.43
C LEU A 39 -11.46 -14.81 -15.25
N SER A 40 -10.74 -14.38 -16.29
CA SER A 40 -9.71 -15.20 -16.92
C SER A 40 -8.46 -15.30 -16.04
N LEU A 41 -7.58 -16.26 -16.34
CA LEU A 41 -6.30 -16.39 -15.62
C LEU A 41 -5.44 -15.12 -15.76
N GLU A 42 -5.47 -14.48 -16.93
CA GLU A 42 -4.70 -13.25 -17.19
C GLU A 42 -5.21 -12.10 -16.34
N GLU A 43 -6.53 -11.87 -16.32
CA GLU A 43 -7.16 -10.82 -15.51
C GLU A 43 -6.90 -11.04 -14.02
N ALA A 44 -7.11 -12.27 -13.51
CA ALA A 44 -6.86 -12.58 -12.10
C ALA A 44 -5.38 -12.38 -11.71
N MET A 45 -4.43 -12.71 -12.61
CA MET A 45 -3.01 -12.46 -12.36
C MET A 45 -2.67 -10.97 -12.35
N GLU A 46 -3.28 -10.18 -13.23
CA GLU A 46 -3.07 -8.74 -13.31
C GLU A 46 -3.61 -8.03 -12.06
N GLU A 47 -4.79 -8.43 -11.58
CA GLU A 47 -5.37 -7.90 -10.34
C GLU A 47 -4.56 -8.26 -9.09
N ILE A 48 -4.15 -9.53 -8.95
CA ILE A 48 -3.27 -9.94 -7.85
C ILE A 48 -1.95 -9.19 -7.88
N GLN A 49 -1.39 -8.95 -9.07
CA GLN A 49 -0.16 -8.16 -9.20
C GLN A 49 -0.37 -6.72 -8.70
N GLY A 50 -1.47 -6.07 -9.10
CA GLY A 50 -1.82 -4.73 -8.63
C GLY A 50 -1.96 -4.65 -7.10
N LEU A 51 -2.64 -5.64 -6.50
CA LEU A 51 -2.79 -5.73 -5.03
C LEU A 51 -1.44 -5.89 -4.31
N VAL A 52 -0.52 -6.67 -4.89
CA VAL A 52 0.84 -6.82 -4.34
C VAL A 52 1.64 -5.52 -4.46
N GLU A 53 1.51 -4.79 -5.56
CA GLU A 53 2.15 -3.49 -5.76
C GLU A 53 1.62 -2.44 -4.77
N GLU A 54 0.31 -2.41 -4.53
CA GLU A 54 -0.32 -1.56 -3.50
C GLU A 54 0.23 -1.87 -2.11
N PHE A 55 0.31 -3.14 -1.73
CA PHE A 55 0.89 -3.54 -0.44
C PHE A 55 2.36 -3.11 -0.30
N GLN A 56 3.14 -3.25 -1.37
CA GLN A 56 4.55 -2.81 -1.37
C GLN A 56 4.68 -1.29 -1.21
N ALA A 57 3.79 -0.51 -1.84
CA ALA A 57 3.76 0.94 -1.69
C ALA A 57 3.39 1.35 -0.24
N VAL A 58 2.35 0.76 0.34
CA VAL A 58 1.97 1.00 1.75
C VAL A 58 3.10 0.65 2.70
N ARG A 59 3.77 -0.49 2.46
CA ARG A 59 4.91 -0.90 3.27
C ARG A 59 6.06 0.10 3.15
N ALA A 60 6.42 0.52 1.94
CA ALA A 60 7.48 1.49 1.72
C ALA A 60 7.21 2.79 2.48
N LEU A 61 6.01 3.36 2.35
CA LEU A 61 5.60 4.56 3.10
C LEU A 61 5.70 4.38 4.62
N SER A 62 5.41 3.19 5.13
CA SER A 62 5.47 2.90 6.56
C SER A 62 6.89 2.71 7.11
N GLU A 63 7.87 2.45 6.24
CA GLU A 63 9.29 2.33 6.57
C GLU A 63 10.03 3.67 6.42
N MET A 64 9.41 4.67 5.78
CA MET A 64 9.95 6.01 5.58
C MET A 64 9.83 6.88 6.83
N SER A 65 10.80 7.77 7.02
CA SER A 65 10.72 8.81 8.04
C SER A 65 9.68 9.88 7.67
N PRO A 66 9.11 10.60 8.65
CA PRO A 66 8.22 11.73 8.36
C PRO A 66 8.86 12.78 7.45
N GLU A 67 10.17 13.01 7.57
CA GLU A 67 10.93 13.92 6.70
C GLU A 67 11.01 13.41 5.25
N GLU A 68 11.20 12.10 5.06
CA GLU A 68 11.24 11.51 3.71
C GLU A 68 9.85 11.53 3.05
N ILE A 69 8.78 11.32 3.82
CA ILE A 69 7.39 11.45 3.33
C ILE A 69 7.09 12.90 2.92
N MET A 70 7.52 13.89 3.71
CA MET A 70 7.37 15.31 3.37
C MET A 70 8.18 15.71 2.13
N ALA A 71 9.34 15.09 1.90
CA ALA A 71 10.15 15.33 0.71
C ALA A 71 9.46 14.80 -0.56
N LEU A 72 8.93 13.57 -0.53
CA LEU A 72 8.14 13.01 -1.63
C LEU A 72 6.93 13.90 -1.98
N ALA A 73 6.19 14.34 -0.96
CA ALA A 73 5.02 15.20 -1.19
C ALA A 73 5.38 16.55 -1.82
N GLN A 74 6.58 17.09 -1.56
CA GLN A 74 7.06 18.32 -2.19
C GLN A 74 7.54 18.10 -3.63
N GLU A 75 8.18 16.96 -3.92
CA GLU A 75 8.58 16.61 -5.30
C GLU A 75 7.36 16.43 -6.21
N GLU A 76 6.27 15.83 -5.72
CA GLU A 76 5.01 15.71 -6.47
C GLU A 76 4.36 17.09 -6.76
N GLU A 77 4.46 18.05 -5.84
CA GLU A 77 3.96 19.42 -6.05
C GLU A 77 4.78 20.23 -7.07
N GLU A 78 6.10 19.99 -7.16
CA GLU A 78 6.98 20.67 -8.13
C GLU A 78 6.76 20.17 -9.57
N ASP A 79 6.48 18.87 -9.76
CA ASP A 79 6.20 18.28 -11.08
C ASP A 79 4.83 18.72 -11.66
N GLU A 80 3.82 18.98 -10.83
CA GLU A 80 2.53 19.53 -11.30
C GLU A 80 2.58 21.05 -11.58
N GLY A 81 3.56 21.77 -11.04
CA GLY A 81 3.73 23.22 -11.22
C GLY A 81 4.35 23.66 -12.56
N GLY A 82 5.01 22.75 -13.28
CA GLY A 82 5.81 23.06 -14.48
C GLY A 82 5.03 23.27 -15.79
N LEU A 83 3.72 22.98 -15.83
CA LEU A 83 2.93 23.03 -17.07
C LEU A 83 2.14 24.33 -17.29
N ARG A 84 2.36 25.36 -16.45
CA ARG A 84 1.77 26.69 -16.61
C ARG A 84 2.85 27.72 -16.93
N SER A 85 3.32 27.74 -18.18
CA SER A 85 4.09 28.86 -18.75
C SER A 85 3.51 29.25 -20.10
#